data_AF-A0A7S0IIM3-F1
#
_entry.id   AF-A0A7S0IIM3-F1
#
_cell.length_a   1.000
_cell.length_b   1.000
_cell.length_c   1.000
_cell.angle_alpha   90.00
_cell.angle_beta   90.00
_cell.angle_gamma   90.00
#
_symmetry.space_group_name_H-M   'P 1'
#
loop_
_entity.id
_entity.type
_entity.pdbx_description
1 polymer ?
#
loop_
_entity_poly.entity_id
_entity_poly.type
_entity_poly.pdbx_seq_one_letter_code
_entity_poly.pdbx_strand_id
1 'polypeptide(L)'
;VGDELLVLTSSERASSLLKTLDMFVFPADKVRLADRSDAYAAYALIGPRACAVLEAAALGSSPGNGVLVELAGGLGYALAGVGLAVPGITLLVRKGEEDDALQALESVPGVLTISAAENELLRLLQGRPRASLDLKDINPLEAGLWGCVSFNKGCYTGQETIAKLSRVGGPKQQVWGLRPTSA
;
A
#
# COMPACT_ATOMS: atom_id res chain seq x y z
N VAL A 1 -13.69 -0.60 -9.68
CA VAL A 1 -15.07 -1.08 -9.91
C VAL A 1 -15.67 -0.08 -10.89
N GLY A 2 -15.88 -0.46 -12.15
CA GLY A 2 -16.04 0.51 -13.25
C GLY A 2 -14.74 1.27 -13.60
N ASP A 3 -14.86 2.43 -14.26
CA ASP A 3 -13.76 3.32 -14.72
C ASP A 3 -13.05 4.09 -13.57
N GLU A 4 -13.11 3.59 -12.34
CA GLU A 4 -12.57 4.24 -11.14
C GLU A 4 -11.36 3.50 -10.58
N LEU A 5 -10.37 4.26 -10.10
CA LEU A 5 -9.17 3.78 -9.44
C LEU A 5 -9.05 4.40 -8.05
N LEU A 6 -8.83 3.56 -7.04
CA LEU A 6 -8.46 4.00 -5.71
C LEU A 6 -6.95 3.84 -5.52
N VAL A 7 -6.28 4.95 -5.19
CA VAL A 7 -4.82 4.98 -4.96
C VAL A 7 -4.56 5.15 -3.46
N LEU A 8 -3.91 4.16 -2.86
CA LEU A 8 -3.49 4.21 -1.46
C LEU A 8 -2.04 4.71 -1.37
N THR A 9 -1.79 5.65 -0.47
CA THR A 9 -0.47 6.21 -0.18
C THR A 9 -0.33 6.51 1.31
N SER A 10 0.90 6.72 1.78
CA SER A 10 1.16 7.22 3.14
C SER A 10 0.46 8.58 3.34
N SER A 11 -0.13 8.80 4.52
CA SER A 11 -0.97 9.97 4.81
C SER A 11 -0.21 11.29 4.61
N GLU A 12 1.08 11.33 4.94
CA GLU A 12 1.94 12.50 4.77
C GLU A 12 2.20 12.85 3.28
N ARG A 13 1.87 11.95 2.34
CA ARG A 13 2.11 12.13 0.90
C ARG A 13 0.86 12.44 0.11
N ALA A 14 -0.34 12.27 0.68
CA ALA A 14 -1.61 12.38 -0.05
C ALA A 14 -1.72 13.69 -0.84
N SER A 15 -1.55 14.83 -0.16
CA SER A 15 -1.67 16.15 -0.80
C SER A 15 -0.59 16.42 -1.85
N SER A 16 0.66 15.98 -1.61
CA SER A 16 1.75 16.15 -2.57
C SER A 16 1.54 15.27 -3.82
N LEU A 17 1.05 14.04 -3.63
CA LEU A 17 0.73 13.13 -4.73
C LEU A 17 -0.41 13.69 -5.57
N LEU A 18 -1.49 14.17 -4.96
CA LEU A 18 -2.61 14.78 -5.68
C LEU A 18 -2.16 15.97 -6.53
N LYS A 19 -1.38 16.89 -5.96
CA LYS A 19 -0.81 18.02 -6.73
C LYS A 19 0.06 17.54 -7.89
N THR A 20 0.84 16.50 -7.67
CA THR A 20 1.69 15.92 -8.72
C THR A 20 0.86 15.33 -9.84
N LEU A 21 -0.16 14.55 -9.52
CA LEU A 21 -1.05 13.95 -10.51
C LEU A 21 -1.82 15.01 -11.31
N ASP A 22 -2.30 16.05 -10.64
CA ASP A 22 -3.06 17.15 -11.27
C ASP A 22 -2.25 17.87 -12.36
N MET A 23 -0.94 18.06 -12.17
CA MET A 23 -0.05 18.62 -13.19
C MET A 23 0.01 17.81 -14.50
N PHE A 24 -0.33 16.51 -14.44
CA PHE A 24 -0.32 15.60 -15.59
C PHE A 24 -1.72 15.31 -16.14
N VAL A 25 -2.78 15.90 -15.59
CA VAL A 25 -4.15 15.80 -16.12
C VAL A 25 -4.38 16.98 -17.07
N PHE A 26 -4.49 16.70 -18.37
CA PHE A 26 -4.73 17.71 -19.39
C PHE A 26 -6.25 17.90 -19.64
N PRO A 27 -6.67 19.03 -20.21
CA PRO A 27 -8.10 19.31 -20.44
C PRO A 27 -8.85 18.27 -21.29
N ALA A 28 -8.14 17.52 -22.14
CA ALA A 28 -8.72 16.46 -22.96
C ALA A 28 -8.87 15.12 -22.21
N ASP A 29 -8.21 14.97 -21.06
CA ASP A 29 -8.25 13.75 -20.27
C ASP A 29 -9.59 13.62 -19.55
N LYS A 30 -10.18 12.41 -19.60
CA LYS A 30 -11.42 12.08 -18.89
C LYS A 30 -11.13 11.54 -17.49
N VAL A 31 -10.30 12.24 -16.73
CA VAL A 31 -9.87 11.84 -15.39
C VAL A 31 -10.24 12.92 -14.38
N ARG A 32 -10.77 12.51 -13.23
CA ARG A 32 -11.02 13.39 -12.09
C ARG A 32 -10.27 12.87 -10.89
N LEU A 33 -9.55 13.76 -10.23
CA LEU A 33 -8.85 13.46 -8.98
C LEU A 33 -9.72 13.91 -7.80
N ALA A 34 -9.78 13.10 -6.77
CA ALA A 34 -10.51 13.44 -5.55
C ALA A 34 -9.79 12.88 -4.33
N ASP A 35 -9.57 13.72 -3.32
CA ASP A 35 -9.09 13.24 -2.03
C ASP A 35 -10.20 12.46 -1.32
N ARG A 36 -9.85 11.30 -0.79
CA ARG A 36 -10.73 10.40 -0.04
C ARG A 36 -10.09 9.96 1.28
N SER A 37 -9.02 10.65 1.71
CA SER A 37 -8.29 10.33 2.94
C SER A 37 -9.21 10.33 4.15
N ASP A 38 -10.11 11.32 4.26
CA ASP A 38 -11.06 11.44 5.38
C ASP A 38 -12.35 10.64 5.19
N ALA A 39 -12.49 9.89 4.09
CA ALA A 39 -13.68 9.06 3.86
C ALA A 39 -13.54 7.66 4.46
N TYR A 40 -12.31 7.21 4.73
CA TYR A 40 -12.03 5.85 5.19
C TYR A 40 -10.99 5.80 6.31
N ALA A 41 -11.17 4.88 7.24
CA ALA A 41 -10.12 4.35 8.09
C ALA A 41 -9.51 3.10 7.43
N ALA A 42 -8.20 2.91 7.56
CA ALA A 42 -7.50 1.78 6.98
C ALA A 42 -6.99 0.81 8.05
N TYR A 43 -7.30 -0.47 7.89
CA TYR A 43 -6.85 -1.56 8.76
C TYR A 43 -6.10 -2.62 7.95
N ALA A 44 -5.14 -3.28 8.57
CA ALA A 44 -4.40 -4.37 7.95
C ALA A 44 -4.63 -5.68 8.73
N LEU A 45 -5.27 -6.65 8.10
CA LEU A 45 -5.32 -8.03 8.58
C LEU A 45 -4.08 -8.76 8.07
N ILE A 46 -3.10 -8.94 8.95
CA ILE A 46 -1.80 -9.53 8.61
C ILE A 46 -1.82 -11.03 8.95
N GLY A 47 -1.49 -11.86 7.98
CA GLY A 47 -1.29 -13.30 8.16
C GLY A 47 -2.09 -14.17 7.18
N PRO A 48 -1.77 -15.47 7.09
CA PRO A 48 -2.38 -16.40 6.12
C PRO A 48 -3.87 -16.64 6.37
N ARG A 49 -4.38 -16.36 7.57
CA ARG A 49 -5.81 -16.50 7.92
C ARG A 49 -6.63 -15.24 7.61
N ALA A 50 -6.06 -14.19 7.04
CA ALA A 50 -6.75 -12.91 6.84
C ALA A 50 -8.08 -13.04 6.09
N CYS A 51 -8.13 -13.82 5.01
CA CYS A 51 -9.37 -14.08 4.27
C CYS A 51 -10.42 -14.81 5.13
N ALA A 52 -10.01 -15.85 5.85
CA ALA A 52 -10.89 -16.61 6.73
C ALA A 52 -11.42 -15.76 7.90
N VAL A 53 -10.61 -14.85 8.42
CA VAL A 53 -11.01 -13.89 9.46
C VAL A 53 -12.05 -12.92 8.92
N LEU A 54 -11.83 -12.37 7.72
CA LEU A 54 -12.79 -11.47 7.06
C LEU A 54 -14.16 -12.12 6.87
N GLU A 55 -14.18 -13.38 6.42
CA GLU A 55 -15.39 -14.17 6.23
C GLU A 55 -16.06 -14.53 7.57
N ALA A 56 -15.27 -14.95 8.57
CA ALA A 56 -15.79 -15.29 9.90
C ALA A 56 -16.38 -14.08 10.65
N ALA A 57 -15.84 -12.89 10.41
CA ALA A 57 -16.37 -11.62 10.92
C ALA A 57 -17.65 -11.16 10.18
N ALA A 58 -18.11 -11.92 9.17
CA ALA A 58 -19.23 -11.56 8.29
C ALA A 58 -19.05 -10.19 7.60
N LEU A 59 -17.80 -9.75 7.41
CA LEU A 59 -17.48 -8.44 6.83
C LEU A 59 -17.28 -8.49 5.32
N GLY A 60 -17.06 -9.66 4.72
CA GLY A 60 -16.93 -9.78 3.27
C GLY A 60 -16.26 -11.08 2.82
N SER A 61 -15.98 -11.15 1.52
CA SER A 61 -15.28 -12.28 0.90
C SER A 61 -13.82 -11.95 0.60
N SER A 62 -13.00 -12.99 0.38
CA SER A 62 -11.61 -12.83 -0.03
C SER A 62 -11.44 -11.94 -1.30
N PRO A 63 -10.64 -10.86 -1.24
CA PRO A 63 -10.33 -10.05 -2.42
C PRO A 63 -9.25 -10.71 -3.29
N GLY A 64 -9.41 -10.60 -4.61
CA GLY A 64 -8.38 -10.97 -5.58
C GLY A 64 -7.30 -9.90 -5.73
N ASN A 65 -6.18 -10.26 -6.38
CA ASN A 65 -5.10 -9.31 -6.66
C ASN A 65 -5.58 -8.16 -7.56
N GLY A 66 -5.40 -6.92 -7.09
CA GLY A 66 -5.80 -5.73 -7.82
C GLY A 66 -7.32 -5.53 -7.93
N VAL A 67 -8.11 -6.30 -7.17
CA VAL A 67 -9.56 -6.19 -7.15
C VAL A 67 -9.99 -5.62 -5.81
N LEU A 68 -10.77 -4.53 -5.84
CA LEU A 68 -11.49 -4.04 -4.68
C LEU A 68 -12.79 -4.84 -4.53
N VAL A 69 -13.02 -5.38 -3.34
CA VAL A 69 -14.27 -6.06 -2.98
C VAL A 69 -15.00 -5.21 -1.95
N GLU A 70 -16.30 -5.01 -2.12
CA GLU A 70 -17.10 -4.26 -1.16
C GLU A 70 -17.31 -5.08 0.13
N LEU A 71 -17.19 -4.42 1.28
CA LEU A 71 -17.51 -5.02 2.58
C LEU A 71 -19.03 -5.11 2.76
N ALA A 72 -19.46 -6.09 3.55
CA ALA A 72 -20.86 -6.31 3.89
C ALA A 72 -21.52 -5.03 4.40
N GLY A 73 -22.79 -4.82 4.04
CA GLY A 73 -23.55 -3.63 4.46
C GLY A 73 -23.04 -2.30 3.87
N GLY A 74 -22.12 -2.32 2.89
CA GLY A 74 -21.55 -1.10 2.33
C GLY A 74 -20.55 -0.41 3.26
N LEU A 75 -20.01 -1.14 4.25
CA LEU A 75 -19.07 -0.64 5.26
C LEU A 75 -17.75 -0.13 4.67
N GLY A 76 -17.44 -0.48 3.41
CA GLY A 76 -16.22 -0.02 2.74
C GLY A 76 -15.67 -1.06 1.76
N TYR A 77 -14.35 -1.23 1.71
CA TYR A 77 -13.68 -2.10 0.75
C TYR A 77 -12.58 -2.96 1.36
N ALA A 78 -12.36 -4.14 0.78
CA ALA A 78 -11.22 -5.01 1.03
C ALA A 78 -10.31 -5.09 -0.21
N LEU A 79 -9.01 -5.12 0.01
CA LEU A 79 -7.95 -5.25 -1.00
C LEU A 79 -6.95 -6.32 -0.57
N ALA A 80 -6.53 -7.18 -1.52
CA ALA A 80 -5.46 -8.13 -1.27
C ALA A 80 -4.11 -7.44 -1.00
N GLY A 81 -3.44 -7.86 0.07
CA GLY A 81 -2.14 -7.37 0.49
C GLY A 81 -2.19 -6.29 1.57
N VAL A 82 -1.14 -6.24 2.38
CA VAL A 82 -0.97 -5.30 3.52
C VAL A 82 0.27 -4.43 3.39
N GLY A 83 0.84 -4.36 2.17
CA GLY A 83 2.11 -3.70 1.93
C GLY A 83 3.32 -4.42 2.54
N LEU A 84 3.15 -5.58 3.16
CA LEU A 84 4.26 -6.43 3.61
C LEU A 84 4.35 -7.68 2.71
N ALA A 85 5.53 -8.29 2.63
CA ALA A 85 5.79 -9.58 1.98
C ALA A 85 5.25 -10.76 2.81
N VAL A 86 4.07 -10.59 3.39
CA VAL A 86 3.30 -11.62 4.09
C VAL A 86 1.85 -11.57 3.58
N PRO A 87 1.14 -12.71 3.57
CA PRO A 87 -0.27 -12.71 3.22
C PRO A 87 -1.07 -11.76 4.12
N GLY A 88 -2.10 -11.14 3.57
CA GLY A 88 -2.96 -10.26 4.34
C GLY A 88 -3.96 -9.52 3.46
N ILE A 89 -4.85 -8.77 4.11
CA ILE A 89 -5.86 -7.92 3.47
C ILE A 89 -5.79 -6.53 4.08
N THR A 90 -5.84 -5.50 3.24
CA THR A 90 -6.12 -4.13 3.66
C THR A 90 -7.63 -3.90 3.62
N LEU A 91 -8.20 -3.43 4.72
CA LEU A 91 -9.59 -3.00 4.82
C LEU A 91 -9.64 -1.47 4.84
N LEU A 92 -10.53 -0.91 4.04
CA LEU A 92 -10.87 0.50 4.03
C LEU A 92 -12.29 0.61 4.53
N VAL A 93 -12.47 0.93 5.80
CA VAL A 93 -13.78 1.05 6.45
C VAL A 93 -14.21 2.50 6.38
N ARG A 94 -15.48 2.78 6.05
CA ARG A 94 -16.00 4.15 6.01
C ARG A 94 -15.86 4.82 7.39
N LYS A 95 -15.54 6.11 7.38
CA LYS A 95 -15.59 6.91 8.61
C LYS A 95 -16.99 6.87 9.23
N GLY A 96 -17.04 6.68 10.55
CA GLY A 96 -18.25 6.47 11.34
C GLY A 96 -18.53 4.99 11.66
N GLU A 97 -17.95 4.06 10.91
CA GLU A 97 -18.23 2.61 11.00
C GLU A 97 -17.04 1.82 11.55
N GLU A 98 -16.00 2.50 12.03
CA GLU A 98 -14.74 1.90 12.47
C GLU A 98 -14.89 0.92 13.62
N ASP A 99 -15.65 1.32 14.64
CA ASP A 99 -15.75 0.59 15.90
C ASP A 99 -16.46 -0.76 15.69
N ASP A 100 -17.53 -0.78 14.89
CA ASP A 100 -18.28 -1.99 14.56
C ASP A 100 -17.43 -2.96 13.74
N ALA A 101 -16.69 -2.46 12.74
CA ALA A 101 -15.80 -3.29 11.94
C ALA A 101 -14.65 -3.87 12.78
N LEU A 102 -14.05 -3.06 13.67
CA LEU A 102 -12.98 -3.52 14.55
C LEU A 102 -13.48 -4.56 15.54
N GLN A 103 -14.62 -4.32 16.18
CA GLN A 103 -15.25 -5.25 17.11
C GLN A 103 -15.58 -6.59 16.43
N ALA A 104 -16.10 -6.56 15.20
CA ALA A 104 -16.37 -7.77 14.43
C ALA A 104 -15.10 -8.59 14.20
N LEU A 105 -13.98 -7.94 13.84
CA LEU A 105 -12.69 -8.60 13.63
C LEU A 105 -12.10 -9.17 14.92
N GLU A 106 -12.11 -8.40 16.00
CA GLU A 106 -11.57 -8.80 17.30
C GLU A 106 -12.37 -9.94 17.95
N SER A 107 -13.64 -10.10 17.57
CA SER A 107 -14.47 -11.23 18.02
C SER A 107 -14.06 -12.58 17.40
N VAL A 108 -13.29 -12.57 16.31
CA VAL A 108 -12.85 -13.81 15.64
C VAL A 108 -11.71 -14.46 16.42
N PRO A 109 -11.81 -15.76 16.80
CA PRO A 109 -10.80 -16.42 17.61
C PRO A 109 -9.38 -16.41 17.01
N GLY A 110 -8.44 -15.92 17.82
CA GLY A 110 -7.02 -15.85 17.48
C GLY A 110 -6.64 -14.67 16.58
N VAL A 111 -7.52 -13.68 16.44
CA VAL A 111 -7.14 -12.34 16.00
C VAL A 111 -6.46 -11.62 17.17
N LEU A 112 -5.36 -10.92 16.89
CA LEU A 112 -4.60 -10.15 17.85
C LEU A 112 -4.36 -8.75 17.26
N THR A 113 -4.49 -7.73 18.10
CA THR A 113 -4.17 -6.35 17.74
C THR A 113 -2.70 -6.08 18.03
N ILE A 114 -1.99 -5.53 17.04
CA ILE A 114 -0.60 -5.11 17.20
C ILE A 114 -0.51 -3.58 17.23
N SER A 115 0.46 -3.08 17.98
CA SER A 115 0.78 -1.67 18.08
C SER A 115 1.43 -1.13 16.79
N ALA A 116 1.42 0.19 16.64
CA ALA A 116 2.15 0.86 15.55
C ALA A 116 3.66 0.55 15.59
N ALA A 117 4.24 0.37 16.77
CA ALA A 117 5.65 0.03 16.94
C ALA A 117 5.96 -1.40 16.45
N GLU A 118 5.08 -2.36 16.72
CA GLU A 118 5.22 -3.73 16.23
C GLU A 118 5.06 -3.80 14.71
N ASN A 119 4.09 -3.06 14.15
CA ASN A 119 3.94 -2.97 12.70
C ASN A 119 5.17 -2.31 12.03
N GLU A 120 5.74 -1.28 12.65
CA GLU A 120 6.99 -0.66 12.18
C GLU A 120 8.16 -1.64 12.25
N LEU A 121 8.26 -2.43 13.31
CA LEU A 121 9.26 -3.49 13.42
C LEU A 121 9.08 -4.54 12.31
N LEU A 122 7.85 -4.98 12.00
CA LEU A 122 7.58 -5.88 10.89
C LEU A 122 8.02 -5.30 9.54
N ARG A 123 7.79 -4.01 9.30
CA ARG A 123 8.27 -3.30 8.10
C ARG A 123 9.80 -3.35 8.01
N LEU A 124 10.49 -3.01 9.11
CA LEU A 124 11.95 -3.00 9.17
C LEU A 124 12.56 -4.40 8.96
N LEU A 125 11.98 -5.42 9.60
CA LEU A 125 12.41 -6.81 9.46
C LEU A 125 12.30 -7.32 8.02
N GLN A 126 11.38 -6.77 7.23
CA GLN A 126 11.22 -7.09 5.81
C GLN A 126 12.03 -6.18 4.88
N GLY A 127 12.81 -5.25 5.43
CA GLY A 127 13.60 -4.30 4.63
C GLY A 127 12.74 -3.40 3.74
N ARG A 128 11.46 -3.20 4.05
CA ARG A 128 10.57 -2.37 3.23
C ARG A 128 10.84 -0.89 3.51
N PRO A 129 11.26 -0.08 2.52
CA PRO A 129 11.55 1.33 2.75
C PRO A 129 10.28 2.15 3.01
N ARG A 130 10.38 3.13 3.89
CA ARG A 130 9.38 4.15 4.17
C ARG A 130 9.60 5.34 3.24
N ALA A 131 8.57 5.73 2.49
CA ALA A 131 8.70 6.75 1.46
C ALA A 131 9.19 8.12 1.97
N SER A 132 8.77 8.54 3.17
CA SER A 132 9.11 9.83 3.76
C SER A 132 10.52 9.89 4.37
N LEU A 133 11.17 8.73 4.58
CA LEU A 133 12.46 8.63 5.26
C LEU A 133 13.53 7.99 4.38
N ASP A 134 13.24 6.77 3.91
CA ASP A 134 14.22 5.89 3.26
C ASP A 134 14.31 6.14 1.75
N LEU A 135 13.31 6.82 1.15
CA LEU A 135 13.22 7.06 -0.30
C LEU A 135 13.47 8.52 -0.71
N LYS A 136 13.98 9.36 0.19
CA LYS A 136 14.27 10.76 -0.13
C LYS A 136 15.56 10.86 -0.96
N ASP A 137 15.49 11.61 -2.07
CA ASP A 137 16.64 11.92 -2.94
C ASP A 137 17.39 10.69 -3.51
N ILE A 138 16.71 9.53 -3.56
CA ILE A 138 17.24 8.26 -4.07
C ILE A 138 16.35 7.73 -5.19
N ASN A 139 16.95 7.13 -6.21
CA ASN A 139 16.17 6.56 -7.31
C ASN A 139 15.65 5.14 -6.97
N PRO A 140 14.58 4.66 -7.64
CA PRO A 140 14.00 3.35 -7.34
C PRO A 140 14.97 2.16 -7.41
N LEU A 141 15.98 2.19 -8.28
CA LEU A 141 16.94 1.09 -8.39
C LEU A 141 17.95 1.06 -7.24
N GLU A 142 18.40 2.24 -6.80
CA GLU A 142 19.22 2.41 -5.59
C GLU A 142 18.41 2.03 -4.33
N ALA A 143 17.11 2.26 -4.31
CA ALA A 143 16.21 1.85 -3.24
C ALA A 143 15.86 0.34 -3.25
N GLY A 144 16.40 -0.45 -4.19
CA GLY A 144 16.09 -1.87 -4.31
C GLY A 144 14.70 -2.19 -4.88
N LEU A 145 13.96 -1.19 -5.38
CA LEU A 145 12.58 -1.32 -5.87
C LEU A 145 12.50 -1.79 -7.34
N TRP A 146 13.42 -2.66 -7.76
CA TRP A 146 13.51 -3.16 -9.14
C TRP A 146 12.20 -3.76 -9.64
N GLY A 147 11.51 -4.55 -8.79
CA GLY A 147 10.22 -5.16 -9.13
C GLY A 147 9.05 -4.16 -9.26
N CYS A 148 9.21 -2.92 -8.82
CA CYS A 148 8.22 -1.86 -8.96
C CYS A 148 8.45 -1.01 -10.23
N VAL A 149 9.54 -1.25 -10.95
CA VAL A 149 9.90 -0.57 -12.19
C VAL A 149 9.62 -1.52 -13.36
N SER A 150 8.86 -1.04 -14.35
CA SER A 150 8.71 -1.77 -15.60
C SER A 150 9.60 -1.15 -16.65
N PHE A 151 10.55 -1.93 -17.15
CA PHE A 151 11.46 -1.53 -18.23
C PHE A 151 10.83 -1.67 -19.62
N ASN A 152 9.67 -2.34 -19.69
CA ASN A 152 9.04 -2.76 -20.94
C ASN A 152 7.67 -2.10 -21.17
N LYS A 153 7.15 -1.31 -20.21
CA LYS A 153 5.91 -0.54 -20.43
C LYS A 153 6.20 0.77 -21.18
N GLY A 154 5.16 1.34 -21.79
CA GLY A 154 5.24 2.58 -22.55
C GLY A 154 5.71 3.79 -21.73
N CYS A 155 5.82 4.95 -22.37
CA CYS A 155 6.39 6.18 -21.81
C CYS A 155 5.79 6.55 -20.45
N TYR A 156 6.62 6.54 -19.39
CA TYR A 156 6.30 7.10 -18.09
C TYR A 156 7.40 8.03 -17.58
N THR A 157 7.04 8.94 -16.68
CA THR A 157 7.97 9.95 -16.13
C THR A 157 9.22 9.30 -15.54
N GLY A 158 10.40 9.74 -16.02
CA GLY A 158 11.71 9.25 -15.55
C GLY A 158 12.18 7.93 -16.16
N GLN A 159 11.44 7.33 -17.12
CA GLN A 159 11.80 6.05 -17.74
C GLN A 159 13.17 6.09 -18.43
N GLU A 160 13.49 7.14 -19.19
CA GLU A 160 14.77 7.25 -19.91
C GLU A 160 15.97 7.23 -18.95
N THR A 161 15.87 7.97 -17.85
CA THR A 161 16.89 8.01 -16.80
C THR A 161 17.10 6.63 -16.19
N ILE A 162 16.01 5.93 -15.85
CA ILE A 162 16.06 4.59 -15.24
C ILE A 162 16.58 3.54 -16.22
N ALA A 163 16.15 3.60 -17.49
CA ALA A 163 16.62 2.72 -18.55
C ALA A 163 18.12 2.90 -18.80
N LYS A 164 18.60 4.15 -18.84
CA LYS A 164 20.04 4.45 -18.97
C LYS A 164 20.84 3.89 -17.81
N LEU A 165 20.37 4.09 -16.58
CA LEU A 165 21.03 3.59 -15.36
C LEU A 165 21.11 2.05 -15.35
N SER A 166 20.05 1.36 -15.81
CA SER A 166 20.04 -0.10 -15.89
C SER A 166 21.04 -0.68 -16.91
N ARG A 167 21.36 0.07 -17.97
CA ARG A 167 22.29 -0.36 -19.04
C ARG A 167 23.74 0.00 -18.74
N VAL A 168 23.98 1.09 -18.03
CA VAL A 168 25.31 1.66 -17.83
C VAL A 168 25.63 1.71 -16.33
N GLY A 169 26.45 0.76 -15.87
CA GLY A 169 27.10 0.80 -14.55
C GLY A 169 26.22 0.47 -13.34
N GLY A 170 24.89 0.41 -13.49
CA GLY A 170 23.99 0.09 -12.38
C GLY A 170 23.93 1.18 -11.29
N PRO A 171 23.17 0.94 -10.20
CA PRO A 171 23.12 1.88 -9.08
C PRO A 171 24.47 1.98 -8.37
N LYS A 172 24.89 3.21 -7.99
CA LYS A 172 26.16 3.46 -7.30
C LYS A 172 26.11 3.23 -5.79
N GLN A 173 24.90 3.23 -5.24
CA GLN A 173 24.61 3.02 -3.83
C GLN A 173 23.33 2.20 -3.71
N GLN A 174 23.14 1.52 -2.58
CA GLN A 174 21.94 0.75 -2.31
C GLN A 174 21.52 0.86 -0.84
N VAL A 175 20.21 0.79 -0.60
CA VAL A 175 19.64 0.70 0.76
C VAL A 175 19.74 -0.76 1.25
N TRP A 176 20.27 -0.94 2.45
CA TRP A 176 20.45 -2.25 3.08
C TRP A 176 19.87 -2.27 4.50
N GLY A 177 19.27 -3.41 4.87
CA GLY A 177 18.95 -3.72 6.27
C GLY A 177 20.18 -4.26 6.99
N LEU A 178 20.50 -3.71 8.15
CA LEU A 178 21.63 -4.17 8.98
C LEU A 178 21.10 -4.90 10.21
N ARG A 179 21.63 -6.10 10.45
CA ARG A 179 21.41 -6.83 11.71
C ARG A 179 22.70 -6.78 12.52
N PRO A 180 22.80 -5.94 13.56
CA PRO A 180 23.95 -5.98 14.43
C PRO A 180 23.98 -7.33 15.15
N THR A 181 25.11 -8.02 15.09
CA THR A 181 25.42 -9.10 16.02
C THR A 181 25.92 -8.47 17.31
N SER A 182 25.31 -8.82 18.44
CA SER A 182 25.87 -8.52 19.75
C SER A 182 27.29 -9.09 19.83
N ALA A 183 28.24 -8.26 20.24
CA ALA A 183 29.58 -8.70 20.65
C ALA A 183 29.52 -9.33 22.05
#